data_AF-A0A382TQ75-F1
#
_entry.id   AF-A0A382TQ75-F1
#
_cell.length_a   1.000
_cell.length_b   1.000
_cell.length_c   1.000
_cell.angle_alpha   90.00
_cell.angle_beta   90.00
_cell.angle_gamma   90.00
#
_symmetry.space_group_name_H-M   'P 1'
#
loop_
_entity.id
_entity.type
_entity.pdbx_description
1 polymer ?
#
loop_
_entity_poly.entity_id
_entity_poly.type
_entity_poly.pdbx_seq_one_letter_code
_entity_poly.pdbx_strand_id
1 'polypeptide(L)' 'MKLRIMNETGHTDLILNEEEMIEQINDHPTHWVFVDGECVMRENIVNVAWDEVNNVNLVPAIVGGTE' A
#
# COMPACT_ATOMS: atom_id res chain seq x y z
N MET A 1 -4.31 -3.71 -11.43
CA MET A 1 -3.17 -3.99 -10.53
C MET A 1 -3.68 -4.71 -9.28
N LYS A 2 -2.83 -5.45 -8.57
CA LYS A 2 -3.23 -6.14 -7.34
C LYS A 2 -2.82 -5.33 -6.12
N LEU A 3 -3.79 -5.04 -5.24
CA LEU A 3 -3.56 -4.49 -3.90
C LEU A 3 -3.66 -5.61 -2.87
N ARG A 4 -2.72 -5.64 -1.94
CA ARG A 4 -2.77 -6.49 -0.76
C ARG A 4 -2.69 -5.63 0.50
N ILE A 5 -3.71 -5.70 1.33
CA ILE A 5 -3.76 -4.99 2.61
C ILE A 5 -3.53 -6.01 3.72
N MET A 6 -2.41 -5.90 4.42
CA MET A 6 -2.11 -6.73 5.58
C MET A 6 -2.93 -6.28 6.79
N ASN A 7 -3.48 -7.23 7.53
CA ASN A 7 -4.24 -7.00 8.77
C ASN A 7 -3.84 -8.04 9.83
N GLU A 8 -4.28 -7.85 11.07
CA GLU A 8 -3.94 -8.75 12.19
C GLU A 8 -4.44 -10.19 11.97
N THR A 9 -5.50 -10.36 11.17
CA THR A 9 -6.09 -11.66 10.83
C THR A 9 -5.50 -12.33 9.59
N GLY A 10 -4.54 -11.68 8.90
CA GLY A 10 -4.01 -12.12 7.61
C GLY A 10 -3.85 -10.97 6.61
N HIS A 11 -4.55 -11.06 5.48
CA HIS A 11 -4.54 -10.02 4.45
C HIS A 11 -5.82 -10.04 3.60
N THR A 12 -6.09 -8.90 2.98
CA THR A 12 -7.15 -8.72 1.98
C THR A 12 -6.50 -8.44 0.64
N ASP A 13 -6.91 -9.19 -0.40
CA ASP A 13 -6.47 -8.94 -1.78
C ASP A 13 -7.61 -8.26 -2.57
N LEU A 14 -7.27 -7.19 -3.29
CA LEU A 14 -8.18 -6.41 -4.14
C LEU A 14 -7.55 -6.22 -5.52
N ILE A 15 -8.37 -6.13 -6.56
CA ILE A 15 -7.92 -5.76 -7.91
C ILE A 15 -8.49 -4.38 -8.22
N LEU A 16 -7.62 -3.40 -8.38
CA LEU A 16 -7.97 -1.99 -8.51
C LEU A 16 -7.29 -1.35 -9.72
N ASN A 17 -7.84 -0.22 -10.16
CA ASN A 17 -7.20 0.70 -11.09
C ASN A 17 -6.29 1.68 -10.32
N GLU A 18 -5.65 2.62 -11.01
CA GLU A 18 -4.74 3.60 -10.42
C GLU A 18 -5.43 4.53 -9.42
N GLU A 19 -6.58 5.11 -9.78
CA GLU A 19 -7.30 6.06 -8.92
C GLU A 19 -7.71 5.41 -7.60
N GLU A 20 -8.34 4.23 -7.68
CA GLU A 20 -8.76 3.44 -6.53
C GLU A 20 -7.57 2.98 -5.68
N MET A 21 -6.43 2.67 -6.31
CA MET A 21 -5.19 2.35 -5.60
C MET A 21 -4.71 3.51 -4.73
N ILE A 22 -4.68 4.72 -5.31
CA ILE A 22 -4.26 5.93 -4.60
C ILE A 22 -5.24 6.23 -3.46
N GLU A 23 -6.54 6.07 -3.68
CA GLU A 23 -7.56 6.22 -2.64
C GLU A 23 -7.33 5.25 -1.48
N GLN A 24 -7.12 3.96 -1.76
CA GLN A 24 -6.85 2.97 -0.71
C GLN A 24 -5.58 3.28 0.10
N ILE A 25 -4.54 3.78 -0.56
CA ILE A 25 -3.30 4.17 0.13
C ILE A 25 -3.53 5.36 1.05
N ASN A 26 -4.36 6.33 0.63
CA ASN A 26 -4.72 7.49 1.43
C ASN A 26 -5.67 7.13 2.60
N ASP A 27 -6.56 6.15 2.40
CA ASP A 27 -7.48 5.65 3.45
C ASP A 27 -6.75 4.88 4.56
N HIS A 28 -5.53 4.40 4.30
CA HIS A 28 -4.69 3.67 5.26
C HIS A 28 -3.44 4.46 5.67
N PRO A 29 -3.59 5.59 6.40
CA PRO A 29 -2.51 6.52 6.68
C PRO A 29 -1.45 5.98 7.66
N THR A 30 -1.67 4.83 8.29
CA THR A 30 -0.71 4.17 9.19
C THR A 30 0.04 3.01 8.50
N HIS A 31 -0.29 2.67 7.25
CA HIS A 31 0.36 1.59 6.52
C HIS A 31 1.54 2.08 5.70
N TRP A 32 2.62 1.30 5.70
CA TRP A 32 3.70 1.40 4.74
C TRP A 32 3.25 0.88 3.38
N VAL A 33 3.71 1.54 2.33
CA VAL A 33 3.31 1.28 0.96
C VAL A 33 4.48 0.64 0.24
N PHE A 34 4.29 -0.57 -0.25
CA PHE A 34 5.28 -1.28 -1.06
C PHE A 34 4.77 -1.44 -2.47
N VAL A 35 5.46 -0.88 -3.44
CA VAL A 35 5.15 -1.00 -4.87
C VAL A 35 6.16 -1.97 -5.48
N ASP A 36 5.67 -3.12 -5.97
CA ASP A 36 6.48 -4.23 -6.51
C ASP A 36 7.67 -4.67 -5.62
N GLY A 37 7.52 -4.49 -4.30
CA GLY A 37 8.50 -4.88 -3.28
C GLY A 37 9.39 -3.74 -2.79
N GLU A 38 9.32 -2.56 -3.40
CA GLU A 38 10.04 -1.37 -2.96
C GLU A 38 9.17 -0.50 -2.06
N CYS A 39 9.71 -0.05 -0.92
CA CYS A 39 8.98 0.85 -0.02
C CYS A 39 8.95 2.26 -0.61
N VAL A 40 7.75 2.76 -0.88
CA VAL A 40 7.53 4.09 -1.47
C VAL A 40 6.90 4.99 -0.41
N MET A 41 7.52 6.16 -0.19
CA MET A 41 6.94 7.18 0.68
C MET A 41 5.71 7.78 0.03
N ARG A 42 4.71 8.18 0.82
CA ARG A 42 3.45 8.69 0.27
C ARG A 42 3.60 9.92 -0.62
N GLU A 43 4.53 10.80 -0.27
CA GLU A 43 4.85 11.98 -1.08
C GLU A 43 5.36 11.64 -2.47
N ASN A 44 5.92 10.43 -2.65
CA ASN A 44 6.45 9.94 -3.91
C ASN A 44 5.46 9.08 -4.71
N ILE A 45 4.28 8.76 -4.14
CA ILE A 45 3.27 7.93 -4.80
C ILE A 45 2.79 8.55 -6.12
N VAL A 46 2.67 9.88 -6.15
CA VAL A 46 2.29 10.63 -7.38
C VAL A 46 3.32 10.49 -8.51
N ASN A 47 4.56 10.10 -8.19
CA ASN A 47 5.64 9.92 -9.15
C ASN A 47 5.83 8.45 -9.56
N VAL A 48 4.99 7.53 -9.06
CA VAL A 48 5.05 6.11 -9.42
C VAL A 48 4.50 5.93 -10.84
N ALA A 49 5.22 5.18 -11.67
CA ALA A 49 4.76 4.81 -13.01
C ALA A 49 3.73 3.66 -12.93
N TRP A 50 2.48 3.99 -12.62
CA TRP A 50 1.41 3.02 -12.37
C TRP A 50 1.13 2.05 -13.52
N ASP A 51 1.41 2.46 -14.77
CA ASP A 51 1.32 1.58 -15.94
C ASP A 51 2.25 0.36 -15.88
N GLU A 52 3.36 0.46 -15.13
CA GLU A 52 4.35 -0.61 -14.97
C GLU A 52 4.17 -1.40 -13.66
N VAL A 53 3.30 -0.92 -12.78
CA VAL A 53 3.08 -1.53 -11.46
C VAL A 53 2.19 -2.76 -11.58
N ASN A 54 2.61 -3.85 -10.95
CA ASN A 54 1.81 -5.08 -10.94
C ASN A 54 1.18 -5.34 -9.56
N ASN A 55 1.95 -5.16 -8.49
CA ASN A 55 1.53 -5.44 -7.14
C ASN A 55 1.84 -4.27 -6.19
N VAL A 56 0.89 -3.97 -5.32
CA VAL A 56 1.09 -3.05 -4.20
C VAL A 56 0.68 -3.73 -2.90
N ASN A 57 1.52 -3.60 -1.89
CA ASN A 57 1.25 -4.11 -0.54
C ASN A 57 1.17 -2.95 0.44
N LEU A 58 0.06 -2.88 1.18
CA LEU A 58 -0.11 -2.04 2.35
C LEU A 58 0.17 -2.86 3.59
N VAL A 59 1.19 -2.48 4.34
CA VAL A 59 1.61 -3.18 5.56
C VAL A 59 1.43 -2.24 6.74
N PRO A 60 0.64 -2.58 7.77
CA PRO A 60 0.47 -1.72 8.94
C PRO A 60 1.83 -1.47 9.57
N ALA A 61 2.14 -0.23 9.93
CA ALA A 61 3.36 0.06 10.66
C ALA A 61 3.34 -0.70 11.98
N ILE A 62 4.29 -1.61 12.17
CA ILE A 62 4.50 -2.28 13.45
C ILE A 62 5.23 -1.28 14.34
N VAL A 63 4.47 -0.40 14.98
CA VAL A 63 4.97 0.39 16.10
C VAL A 63 4.97 -0.52 17.31
N GLY A 64 6.12 -1.14 17.59
CA GLY A 64 6.30 -1.97 18.76
C GLY A 64 6.12 -1.14 20.03
N GLY A 65 4.93 -1.23 20.65
CA GLY A 65 4.62 -0.89 22.04
C GLY A 65 4.93 0.55 22.49
N THR A 66 3.91 1.29 22.91
CA THR A 66 4.09 2.32 23.93
C THR A 66 4.85 1.73 25.12
N GLU A 67 5.97 2.35 25.48
CA GLU A 67 6.67 2.16 26.76
C GLU A 67 5.74 2.42 27.96
#